data_AF-A0A353CBA2-F1
#
_entry.id   AF-A0A353CBA2-F1
#
_cell.length_a   1.000
_cell.length_b   1.000
_cell.length_c   1.000
_cell.angle_alpha   90.00
_cell.angle_beta   90.00
_cell.angle_gamma   90.00
#
_symmetry.space_group_name_H-M   'P 1'
#
loop_
_entity.id
_entity.type
_entity.pdbx_description
1 polymer ?
#
loop_
_entity_poly.entity_id
_entity_poly.type
_entity_poly.pdbx_seq_one_letter_code
_entity_poly.pdbx_strand_id
1 'polypeptide(L)'
;SGKINHGSKAILMGTGDARRDLVREFSGELPPGVRKALPVCGGCLVVEGEAFESERELGKRLAASGMFDDWQVVVIHDDADVARYTDKFLWATWTRFDPATDISAGTAEVRNNHIAYGSPIVIDARMKPWYPGVVEVRADIAKLVD
;
A
#
# COMPACT_ATOMS: atom_id res chain seq x y z
N SER A 1 15.72 8.95 -6.79
CA SER A 1 16.84 9.50 -6.00
C SER A 1 17.01 8.63 -4.76
N GLY A 2 17.95 7.68 -4.76
CA GLY A 2 18.09 6.65 -3.71
C GLY A 2 18.82 7.09 -2.45
N LYS A 3 18.62 8.32 -1.95
CA LYS A 3 19.25 8.81 -0.72
C LYS A 3 18.26 8.79 0.45
N ILE A 4 18.62 8.03 1.49
CA ILE A 4 17.92 7.96 2.78
C ILE A 4 17.82 9.37 3.40
N ASN A 5 16.68 9.71 4.02
CA ASN A 5 16.36 11.00 4.65
C ASN A 5 16.16 12.21 3.71
N HIS A 6 16.17 12.02 2.40
CA HIS A 6 15.68 13.00 1.42
C HIS A 6 14.26 12.65 0.95
N GLY A 7 13.44 12.14 1.88
CA GLY A 7 12.14 11.57 1.57
C GLY A 7 11.21 12.59 0.92
N SER A 8 10.43 12.10 -0.05
CA SER A 8 9.32 12.86 -0.59
C SER A 8 8.23 13.03 0.48
N LYS A 9 7.38 14.06 0.31
CA LYS A 9 6.23 14.31 1.18
C LYS A 9 4.98 14.31 0.32
N ALA A 10 3.94 13.65 0.79
CA ALA A 10 2.61 13.73 0.18
C ALA A 10 1.58 14.04 1.27
N ILE A 11 0.53 14.74 0.86
CA ILE A 11 -0.66 14.98 1.66
C ILE A 11 -1.84 14.53 0.81
N LEU A 12 -2.56 13.51 1.26
CA LEU A 12 -3.83 13.10 0.66
C LEU A 12 -4.97 13.80 1.43
N MET A 13 -5.77 14.59 0.72
CA MET A 13 -6.87 15.35 1.32
C MET A 13 -8.22 14.83 0.82
N GLY A 14 -9.07 14.36 1.73
CA GLY A 14 -10.47 14.05 1.48
C GLY A 14 -11.36 14.99 2.30
N THR A 15 -11.74 16.13 1.73
CA THR A 15 -12.53 17.17 2.41
C THR A 15 -13.87 17.40 1.69
N GLY A 16 -14.85 17.95 2.43
CA GLY A 16 -16.20 18.23 1.93
C GLY A 16 -17.19 17.11 2.21
N ASP A 17 -18.32 17.13 1.50
CA ASP A 17 -19.41 16.20 1.70
C ASP A 17 -19.06 14.77 1.26
N ALA A 18 -19.71 13.79 1.90
CA ALA A 18 -19.61 12.38 1.51
C ALA A 18 -20.01 12.21 0.03
N ARG A 19 -19.15 11.56 -0.76
CA ARG A 19 -19.35 11.40 -2.20
C ARG A 19 -19.89 10.04 -2.62
N ARG A 20 -19.72 9.02 -1.78
CA ARG A 20 -20.07 7.62 -2.07
C ARG A 20 -20.10 6.79 -0.80
N ASP A 21 -20.82 5.69 -0.84
CA ASP A 21 -20.68 4.61 0.13
C ASP A 21 -19.41 3.80 -0.17
N LEU A 22 -18.77 3.33 0.90
CA LEU A 22 -17.49 2.63 0.81
C LEU A 22 -17.68 1.13 1.00
N VAL A 23 -17.07 0.34 0.12
CA VAL A 23 -17.02 -1.12 0.24
C VAL A 23 -16.20 -1.51 1.47
N ARG A 24 -16.67 -2.50 2.22
CA ARG A 24 -16.08 -2.93 3.51
C ARG A 24 -15.64 -4.39 3.51
N GLU A 25 -16.05 -5.16 2.52
CA GLU A 25 -15.73 -6.57 2.39
C GLU A 25 -15.21 -6.84 0.98
N PHE A 26 -14.17 -7.65 0.89
CA PHE A 26 -13.65 -8.06 -0.40
C PHE A 26 -14.38 -9.31 -0.89
N SER A 27 -14.97 -9.21 -2.08
CA SER A 27 -15.53 -10.34 -2.81
C SER A 27 -15.09 -10.20 -4.27
N GLY A 28 -14.37 -11.18 -4.79
CA GLY A 28 -13.88 -11.14 -6.16
C GLY A 28 -12.70 -12.06 -6.40
N GLU A 29 -12.27 -12.13 -7.65
CA GLU A 29 -11.05 -12.83 -8.04
C GLU A 29 -9.82 -11.98 -7.73
N LEU A 30 -8.70 -12.64 -7.44
CA LEU A 30 -7.43 -11.96 -7.24
C LEU A 30 -6.69 -11.81 -8.58
N PRO A 31 -6.15 -10.63 -8.90
CA PRO A 31 -5.35 -10.44 -10.10
C PRO A 31 -4.04 -11.26 -10.04
N PRO A 32 -3.43 -11.60 -11.18
CA PRO A 32 -2.14 -12.29 -11.19
C PRO A 32 -1.07 -11.48 -10.46
N GLY A 33 -0.33 -12.17 -9.59
CA GLY A 33 0.67 -11.56 -8.71
C GLY A 33 0.14 -11.11 -7.35
N VAL A 34 -1.15 -11.35 -7.06
CA VAL A 34 -1.77 -11.14 -5.75
C VAL A 34 -2.25 -12.47 -5.18
N ARG A 35 -1.92 -12.73 -3.90
CA ARG A 35 -2.23 -14.02 -3.23
C ARG A 35 -3.36 -13.91 -2.21
N LYS A 36 -3.60 -12.70 -1.69
CA LYS A 36 -4.58 -12.44 -0.63
C LYS A 36 -5.03 -10.99 -0.67
N ALA A 37 -6.27 -10.73 -0.26
CA ALA A 37 -6.81 -9.38 -0.12
C ALA A 37 -7.62 -9.29 1.16
N LEU A 38 -7.35 -8.29 2.00
CA LEU A 38 -8.02 -8.07 3.27
C LEU A 38 -8.38 -6.59 3.46
N PRO A 39 -9.64 -6.25 3.78
CA PRO A 39 -10.02 -4.88 4.07
C PRO A 39 -9.42 -4.40 5.39
N VAL A 40 -8.98 -3.14 5.43
CA VAL A 40 -8.57 -2.46 6.67
C VAL A 40 -9.76 -1.68 7.24
N CYS A 41 -10.41 -0.93 6.37
CA CYS A 41 -11.61 -0.16 6.65
C CYS A 41 -12.38 0.08 5.34
N GLY A 42 -13.51 0.81 5.40
CA GLY A 42 -14.27 1.13 4.19
C GLY A 42 -13.39 1.80 3.12
N GLY A 43 -13.35 1.24 1.91
CA GLY A 43 -12.62 1.79 0.77
C GLY A 43 -11.10 1.62 0.83
N CYS A 44 -10.56 0.94 1.85
CA CYS A 44 -9.13 0.65 1.97
C CYS A 44 -8.88 -0.87 2.02
N LEU A 45 -8.20 -1.38 0.99
CA LEU A 45 -7.86 -2.79 0.84
C LEU A 45 -6.35 -2.97 0.97
N VAL A 46 -5.92 -4.00 1.69
CA VAL A 46 -4.53 -4.50 1.61
C VAL A 46 -4.53 -5.72 0.71
N VAL A 47 -3.55 -5.81 -0.18
CA VAL A 47 -3.29 -6.97 -1.02
C VAL A 47 -1.90 -7.52 -0.75
N GLU A 48 -1.78 -8.85 -0.70
CA GLU A 48 -0.50 -9.54 -0.59
C GLU A 48 0.06 -9.78 -1.99
N GLY A 49 1.14 -9.07 -2.32
CA GLY A 49 1.78 -9.18 -3.62
C GLY A 49 2.90 -10.22 -3.67
N GLU A 50 3.31 -10.60 -4.88
CA GLU A 50 4.64 -11.15 -5.10
C GLU A 50 5.74 -10.22 -4.56
N ALA A 51 6.93 -10.75 -4.28
CA ALA A 51 8.03 -9.94 -3.78
C ALA A 51 8.34 -8.77 -4.72
N PHE A 52 8.72 -7.61 -4.17
CA PHE A 52 8.92 -6.38 -4.95
C PHE A 52 9.84 -6.58 -6.16
N GLU A 53 10.94 -7.33 -5.99
CA GLU A 53 11.90 -7.57 -7.07
C GLU A 53 11.36 -8.45 -8.20
N SER A 54 10.48 -9.39 -7.87
CA SER A 54 9.87 -10.30 -8.84
C SER A 54 8.82 -9.60 -9.70
N GLU A 55 8.11 -8.62 -9.12
CA GLU A 55 7.05 -7.89 -9.82
C GLU A 55 7.06 -6.39 -9.46
N ARG A 56 8.03 -5.65 -10.02
CA ARG A 56 8.23 -4.21 -9.76
C ARG A 56 7.09 -3.33 -10.24
N GLU A 57 6.36 -3.77 -11.27
CA GLU A 57 5.29 -3.01 -11.91
C GLU A 57 3.88 -3.39 -11.38
N LEU A 58 3.81 -4.21 -10.32
CA LEU A 58 2.55 -4.66 -9.75
C LEU A 58 1.63 -3.48 -9.40
N GLY A 59 2.15 -2.44 -8.75
CA GLY A 59 1.38 -1.23 -8.41
C GLY A 59 0.66 -0.60 -9.61
N LYS A 60 1.38 -0.40 -10.72
CA LYS A 60 0.81 0.18 -11.95
C LYS A 60 -0.19 -0.76 -12.61
N ARG A 61 0.09 -2.06 -12.63
CA ARG A 61 -0.82 -3.07 -13.16
C ARG A 61 -2.13 -3.13 -12.39
N LEU A 62 -2.06 -3.14 -11.06
CA LEU A 62 -3.27 -3.17 -10.22
C LEU A 62 -4.09 -1.91 -10.41
N ALA A 63 -3.44 -0.75 -10.48
CA ALA A 63 -4.09 0.53 -10.73
C ALA A 63 -4.86 0.55 -12.06
N ALA A 64 -4.33 -0.10 -13.11
CA ALA A 64 -4.93 -0.18 -14.43
C ALA A 64 -5.85 -1.40 -14.64
N SER A 65 -6.03 -2.26 -13.63
CA SER A 65 -6.66 -3.58 -13.81
C SER A 65 -8.18 -3.56 -13.93
N GLY A 66 -8.85 -2.54 -13.40
CA GLY A 66 -10.31 -2.52 -13.23
C GLY A 66 -10.83 -3.42 -12.11
N MET A 67 -10.01 -4.30 -11.54
CA MET A 67 -10.44 -5.31 -10.55
C MET A 67 -10.64 -4.75 -9.15
N PHE A 68 -10.14 -3.54 -8.89
CA PHE A 68 -10.23 -2.87 -7.59
C PHE A 68 -10.91 -1.49 -7.68
N ASP A 69 -11.72 -1.24 -8.70
CA ASP A 69 -12.33 0.08 -8.95
C ASP A 69 -13.29 0.55 -7.84
N ASP A 70 -13.90 -0.41 -7.12
CA ASP A 70 -14.75 -0.13 -5.97
C ASP A 70 -13.95 0.35 -4.72
N TRP A 71 -12.63 0.14 -4.71
CA TRP A 71 -11.73 0.52 -3.63
C TRP A 71 -11.02 1.85 -3.94
N GLN A 72 -10.91 2.71 -2.94
CA GLN A 72 -10.33 4.05 -3.09
C GLN A 72 -8.83 4.02 -2.86
N VAL A 73 -8.39 3.18 -1.92
CA VAL A 73 -6.99 2.92 -1.63
C VAL A 73 -6.76 1.42 -1.62
N VAL A 74 -5.75 0.98 -2.36
CA VAL A 74 -5.22 -0.39 -2.34
C VAL A 74 -3.77 -0.31 -1.91
N VAL A 75 -3.38 -1.04 -0.86
CA VAL A 75 -2.00 -1.06 -0.36
C VAL A 75 -1.42 -2.45 -0.57
N ILE A 76 -0.31 -2.53 -1.30
CA ILE A 76 0.41 -3.78 -1.54
C ILE A 76 1.38 -4.01 -0.40
N HIS A 77 1.27 -5.17 0.24
CA HIS A 77 2.18 -5.65 1.30
C HIS A 77 2.78 -7.00 0.94
N ASP A 78 3.86 -7.37 1.62
CA ASP A 78 4.43 -8.73 1.55
C ASP A 78 3.56 -9.76 2.31
N ASP A 79 2.75 -9.30 3.28
CA ASP A 79 1.79 -10.09 4.05
C ASP A 79 0.52 -9.26 4.29
N ALA A 80 -0.64 -9.73 3.80
CA ALA A 80 -1.90 -9.01 3.97
C ALA A 80 -2.44 -9.03 5.40
N ASP A 81 -1.97 -9.90 6.30
CA ASP A 81 -2.48 -9.98 7.68
C ASP A 81 -2.17 -8.72 8.52
N VAL A 82 -1.28 -7.83 8.05
CA VAL A 82 -1.13 -6.49 8.62
C VAL A 82 -2.46 -5.72 8.64
N ALA A 83 -3.38 -6.01 7.72
CA ALA A 83 -4.69 -5.36 7.65
C ALA A 83 -5.56 -5.60 8.90
N ARG A 84 -5.30 -6.68 9.64
CA ARG A 84 -6.08 -7.05 10.83
C ARG A 84 -5.76 -6.20 12.05
N TYR A 85 -4.63 -5.48 12.04
CA TYR A 85 -4.12 -4.74 13.18
C TYR A 85 -3.72 -3.34 12.73
N THR A 86 -4.45 -2.31 13.18
CA THR A 86 -4.28 -0.93 12.72
C THR A 86 -2.85 -0.42 12.93
N ASP A 87 -2.25 -0.73 14.07
CA ASP A 87 -0.86 -0.38 14.40
C ASP A 87 0.15 -1.02 13.42
N LYS A 88 0.00 -2.32 13.12
CA LYS A 88 0.86 -3.01 12.15
C LYS A 88 0.66 -2.47 10.75
N PHE A 89 -0.58 -2.23 10.31
CA PHE A 89 -0.87 -1.63 9.02
C PHE A 89 -0.21 -0.26 8.88
N LEU A 90 -0.39 0.63 9.86
CA LEU A 90 0.19 1.97 9.84
C LEU A 90 1.72 1.91 9.83
N TRP A 91 2.33 1.12 10.72
CA TRP A 91 3.78 1.00 10.78
C TRP A 91 4.35 0.41 9.49
N ALA A 92 3.84 -0.73 9.03
CA ALA A 92 4.36 -1.40 7.85
C ALA A 92 4.18 -0.54 6.59
N THR A 93 3.04 0.13 6.43
CA THR A 93 2.77 0.95 5.25
C THR A 93 3.69 2.16 5.20
N TRP A 94 3.74 2.94 6.28
CA TRP A 94 4.40 4.25 6.24
C TRP A 94 5.92 4.20 6.48
N THR A 95 6.47 3.04 6.89
CA THR A 95 7.93 2.83 6.98
C THR A 95 8.53 2.22 5.73
N ARG A 96 7.72 1.68 4.81
CA ARG A 96 8.15 1.02 3.57
C ARG A 96 7.62 1.71 2.31
N PHE A 97 7.31 2.99 2.41
CA PHE A 97 6.66 3.77 1.35
C PHE A 97 7.41 5.07 1.07
N ASP A 98 7.77 5.29 -0.20
CA ASP A 98 8.21 6.59 -0.72
C ASP A 98 7.12 7.18 -1.64
N PRO A 99 6.42 8.26 -1.22
CA PRO A 99 5.35 8.86 -2.00
C PRO A 99 5.68 9.21 -3.46
N ALA A 100 6.94 9.49 -3.77
CA ALA A 100 7.36 9.88 -5.11
C ALA A 100 7.42 8.71 -6.09
N THR A 101 7.62 7.48 -5.61
CA THR A 101 7.85 6.31 -6.47
C THR A 101 6.81 5.22 -6.29
N ASP A 102 6.12 5.21 -5.15
CA ASP A 102 5.32 4.06 -4.73
C ASP A 102 3.81 4.31 -4.83
N ILE A 103 3.39 5.47 -5.35
CA ILE A 103 1.99 5.77 -5.68
C ILE A 103 1.74 5.49 -7.17
N SER A 104 0.76 4.64 -7.44
CA SER A 104 0.10 4.48 -8.74
C SER A 104 -1.38 4.81 -8.59
N ALA A 105 -2.06 5.13 -9.68
CA ALA A 105 -3.50 5.45 -9.64
C ALA A 105 -4.18 5.04 -10.94
N GLY A 106 -5.47 4.69 -10.87
CA GLY A 106 -6.25 4.33 -12.06
C GLY A 106 -6.31 5.46 -13.09
N THR A 107 -6.33 6.71 -12.61
CA THR A 107 -6.07 7.90 -13.42
C THR A 107 -5.23 8.91 -12.65
N ALA A 108 -4.46 9.72 -13.38
CA ALA A 108 -3.73 10.84 -12.82
C ALA A 108 -3.82 12.02 -13.78
N GLU A 109 -4.30 13.16 -13.30
CA GLU A 109 -4.41 14.38 -14.09
C GLU A 109 -3.92 15.59 -13.28
N VAL A 110 -3.43 16.61 -13.98
CA VAL A 110 -3.04 17.86 -13.33
C VAL A 110 -4.25 18.78 -13.30
N ARG A 111 -4.80 19.03 -12.10
CA ARG A 111 -5.85 20.02 -11.86
C ARG A 111 -5.22 21.23 -11.19
N ASN A 112 -5.16 22.35 -11.91
CA ASN A 112 -4.38 23.53 -11.50
C ASN A 112 -2.89 23.15 -11.34
N ASN A 113 -2.29 23.33 -10.15
CA ASN A 113 -0.92 22.88 -9.87
C ASN A 113 -0.86 21.57 -9.05
N HIS A 114 -1.99 20.88 -8.89
CA HIS A 114 -2.09 19.66 -8.09
C HIS A 114 -2.27 18.44 -8.99
N ILE A 115 -1.61 17.34 -8.63
CA ILE A 115 -1.91 16.03 -9.21
C ILE A 115 -3.18 15.50 -8.53
N ALA A 116 -4.22 15.28 -9.31
CA ALA A 116 -5.45 14.64 -8.88
C ALA A 116 -5.42 13.17 -9.30
N TYR A 117 -5.46 12.27 -8.31
CA TYR A 117 -5.51 10.84 -8.53
C TYR A 117 -6.95 10.33 -8.55
N GLY A 118 -7.28 9.50 -9.52
CA GLY A 118 -8.50 8.72 -9.58
C GLY A 118 -8.35 7.35 -8.93
N SER A 119 -9.48 6.83 -8.44
CA SER A 119 -9.59 5.49 -7.87
C SER A 119 -9.16 4.40 -8.86
N PRO A 120 -8.58 3.29 -8.39
CA PRO A 120 -7.97 3.12 -7.08
C PRO A 120 -6.63 3.86 -7.01
N ILE A 121 -6.32 4.47 -5.85
CA ILE A 121 -4.94 4.85 -5.52
C ILE A 121 -4.24 3.60 -5.01
N VAL A 122 -3.17 3.18 -5.66
CA VAL A 122 -2.38 2.01 -5.27
C VAL A 122 -1.07 2.46 -4.62
N ILE A 123 -0.83 2.02 -3.39
CA ILE A 123 0.39 2.26 -2.64
C ILE A 123 1.18 0.97 -2.57
N ASP A 124 2.42 0.96 -3.08
CA ASP A 124 3.32 -0.18 -2.92
C ASP A 124 4.12 -0.05 -1.63
N ALA A 125 3.78 -0.83 -0.60
CA ALA A 125 4.47 -0.84 0.69
C ALA A 125 5.26 -2.13 0.93
N ARG A 126 5.56 -2.90 -0.12
CA ARG A 126 6.41 -4.10 -0.03
C ARG A 126 7.83 -3.72 0.37
N MET A 127 8.55 -4.66 0.98
CA MET A 127 9.96 -4.50 1.28
C MET A 127 10.77 -4.33 -0.01
N LYS A 128 11.52 -3.23 -0.11
CA LYS A 128 12.44 -2.99 -1.24
C LYS A 128 13.88 -3.31 -0.84
N PRO A 129 14.74 -3.76 -1.79
CA PRO A 129 16.11 -4.19 -1.47
C PRO A 129 17.00 -3.14 -0.82
N TRP A 130 16.67 -1.86 -0.99
CA TRP A 130 17.41 -0.74 -0.42
C TRP A 130 16.89 -0.29 0.94
N TYR A 131 15.79 -0.86 1.44
CA TYR A 131 15.36 -0.58 2.81
C TYR A 131 16.15 -1.43 3.81
N PRO A 132 16.40 -0.89 5.01
CA PRO A 132 16.99 -1.68 6.08
C PRO A 132 16.12 -2.91 6.36
N GLY A 133 16.77 -4.05 6.60
CA GLY A 133 16.08 -5.24 7.08
C GLY A 133 15.35 -4.95 8.40
N VAL A 134 14.34 -5.77 8.69
CA VAL A 134 13.63 -5.70 9.98
C VAL A 134 14.63 -5.98 11.11
N VAL A 135 14.57 -5.19 12.17
CA VAL A 135 15.41 -5.42 13.35
C VAL A 135 14.88 -6.65 14.08
N GLU A 136 15.71 -7.69 14.18
CA GLU A 136 15.39 -8.93 14.88
C GLU A 136 16.10 -9.00 16.23
N VAL A 137 15.40 -9.49 17.25
CA VAL A 137 15.99 -9.76 18.55
C VAL A 137 16.91 -10.97 18.42
N ARG A 138 18.11 -10.88 19.00
CA ARG A 138 19.01 -12.04 19.03
C ARG A 138 18.40 -13.17 19.86
N ALA A 139 18.41 -14.38 19.31
CA ALA A 139 17.79 -15.56 19.91
C ALA A 139 18.37 -15.93 21.29
N ASP A 140 19.64 -15.62 21.56
CA ASP A 140 20.25 -15.84 22.87
C ASP A 140 19.75 -14.86 23.94
N ILE A 141 19.40 -13.63 23.55
CA ILE A 141 18.86 -12.62 24.45
C ILE A 141 17.37 -12.87 24.74
N ALA A 142 16.59 -13.26 23.74
CA ALA A 142 15.16 -13.58 23.93
C ALA A 142 14.97 -14.64 25.04
N LYS A 143 15.80 -15.70 25.02
CA LYS A 143 15.77 -16.77 26.03
C LYS A 143 16.09 -16.33 27.47
N LEU A 144 16.72 -15.16 27.67
CA LEU A 144 17.05 -14.65 29.00
C LEU A 144 15.91 -13.87 29.65
N VAL A 145 14.90 -13.49 28.87
CA VAL A 145 13.79 -12.62 29.31
C VAL A 145 12.41 -13.24 29.09
N ASP A 146 12.34 -14.42 28.47
CA ASP A 146 11.18 -15.31 28.47
C ASP A 146 10.98 -15.96 29.85
#